data_AF-A0A836G6E4-F1
#
_entry.id   AF-A0A836G6E4-F1
#
_cell.length_a   1.000
_cell.length_b   1.000
_cell.length_c   1.000
_cell.angle_alpha   90.00
_cell.angle_beta   90.00
_cell.angle_gamma   90.00
#
_symmetry.space_group_name_H-M   'P 1'
#
loop_
_entity.id
_entity.type
_entity.pdbx_description
1 polymer ?
#
loop_
_entity_poly.entity_id
_entity_poly.type
_entity_poly.pdbx_seq_one_letter_code
_entity_poly.pdbx_strand_id
1 'polypeptide(L)'
;MEASLVGGKLQKKQVQELSKQLHSLKSNTAPLVKKRQIMRNTLGDYREKMAEDERKFSKTVSVVKFTGSTSLEKKSIFVKKAAGCSTQNSNRQTDDRRTQNTLQSTEQAVCNKTESPFKFNF
;
A
#
# COMPACT_ATOMS: atom_id res chain seq x y z
N MET A 1 -14.57 -1.28 -19.13
CA MET A 1 -15.99 -0.95 -18.85
C MET A 1 -16.30 0.52 -19.07
N GLU A 2 -15.66 1.46 -18.38
CA GLU A 2 -16.01 2.90 -18.51
C GLU A 2 -15.77 3.45 -19.92
N ALA A 3 -14.64 3.13 -20.54
CA ALA A 3 -14.36 3.52 -21.92
C ALA A 3 -15.40 2.99 -22.92
N SER A 4 -15.95 1.80 -22.66
CA SER A 4 -17.01 1.20 -23.48
C SER A 4 -18.34 1.94 -23.34
N LEU A 5 -18.64 2.46 -22.13
CA LEU A 5 -19.82 3.27 -21.85
C LEU A 5 -19.74 4.64 -22.53
N VAL A 6 -18.58 5.30 -22.44
CA VAL A 6 -18.31 6.61 -23.07
C VAL A 6 -18.27 6.50 -24.60
N GLY A 7 -17.79 5.39 -25.14
CA GLY A 7 -17.65 5.17 -26.57
C GLY A 7 -18.96 5.02 -27.35
N GLY A 8 -20.13 5.00 -26.69
CA GLY A 8 -21.46 5.04 -27.34
C GLY A 8 -21.84 3.81 -28.18
N LYS A 9 -21.01 2.77 -28.22
CA LYS A 9 -21.19 1.59 -29.10
C LYS A 9 -22.15 0.52 -28.54
N LEU A 10 -22.76 0.77 -27.39
CA LEU A 10 -23.55 -0.20 -26.63
C LEU A 10 -25.05 0.04 -26.79
N GLN A 11 -25.82 -1.04 -26.78
CA GLN A 11 -27.28 -0.97 -26.85
C GLN A 11 -27.85 -0.31 -25.58
N LYS A 12 -28.96 0.44 -25.69
CA LYS A 12 -29.52 1.23 -24.57
C LYS A 12 -29.69 0.43 -23.26
N LYS A 13 -30.10 -0.84 -23.35
CA LYS A 13 -30.24 -1.73 -22.19
C LYS A 13 -28.90 -2.06 -21.53
N GLN A 14 -27.88 -2.36 -22.34
CA GLN A 14 -26.53 -2.66 -21.87
C GLN A 14 -25.87 -1.45 -21.22
N VAL A 15 -26.08 -0.25 -21.76
CA VAL A 15 -25.61 1.02 -21.18
C VAL A 15 -26.17 1.21 -19.77
N GLN A 16 -27.47 0.98 -19.58
CA GLN A 16 -28.12 1.16 -18.28
C GLN A 16 -27.63 0.13 -17.25
N GLU A 17 -27.49 -1.13 -17.66
CA GLU A 17 -27.00 -2.20 -16.79
C GLU A 17 -25.54 -1.97 -16.38
N LEU A 18 -24.68 -1.64 -17.35
CA LEU A 18 -23.27 -1.36 -17.11
C LEU A 18 -23.08 -0.15 -16.19
N SER A 19 -23.91 0.88 -16.34
CA SER A 19 -23.91 2.05 -15.44
C SER A 19 -24.28 1.67 -14.00
N LYS A 20 -25.28 0.80 -13.79
CA LYS A 20 -25.68 0.31 -12.46
C LYS A 20 -24.60 -0.54 -11.81
N GLN A 21 -23.97 -1.41 -12.60
CA GLN A 21 -22.85 -2.24 -12.16
C GLN A 21 -21.66 -1.35 -11.75
N LEU A 22 -21.32 -0.36 -12.57
CA LEU A 22 -20.24 0.58 -12.29
C LEU A 22 -20.50 1.39 -11.02
N HIS A 23 -21.73 1.90 -10.85
CA HIS A 23 -22.11 2.61 -9.63
C HIS A 23 -21.99 1.71 -8.38
N SER A 24 -22.41 0.45 -8.47
CA SER A 24 -22.28 -0.52 -7.38
C SER A 24 -20.82 -0.84 -7.05
N LEU A 25 -19.94 -0.91 -8.05
CA LEU A 25 -18.51 -1.14 -7.84
C LEU A 25 -17.82 0.07 -7.20
N LYS A 26 -18.19 1.29 -7.63
CA LYS A 26 -17.65 2.56 -7.09
C LYS A 26 -18.16 2.91 -5.70
N SER A 27 -19.39 2.51 -5.37
CA SER A 27 -19.99 2.84 -4.08
C SER A 27 -19.22 2.19 -2.93
N ASN A 28 -18.90 2.96 -1.89
CA ASN A 28 -18.27 2.43 -0.68
C ASN A 28 -19.25 1.64 0.20
N THR A 29 -20.56 1.89 0.07
CA THR A 29 -21.60 1.28 0.90
C THR A 29 -22.11 -0.05 0.34
N ALA A 30 -21.75 -0.39 -0.90
CA ALA A 30 -22.20 -1.63 -1.53
C ALA A 30 -21.57 -2.86 -0.86
N PRO A 31 -22.37 -3.89 -0.49
CA PRO A 31 -21.86 -5.11 0.12
C PRO A 31 -20.77 -5.79 -0.72
N LEU A 32 -19.71 -6.26 -0.05
CA LEU A 32 -18.54 -6.85 -0.69
C LEU A 32 -18.89 -8.07 -1.57
N VAL A 33 -19.86 -8.88 -1.16
CA VAL A 33 -20.36 -10.03 -1.93
C VAL A 33 -20.93 -9.60 -3.27
N LYS A 34 -21.73 -8.51 -3.29
CA LYS A 34 -22.32 -7.98 -4.52
C LYS A 34 -21.25 -7.45 -5.47
N LYS A 35 -20.24 -6.74 -4.95
CA LYS A 35 -19.09 -6.29 -5.75
C LYS A 35 -18.36 -7.48 -6.39
N ARG A 36 -18.11 -8.54 -5.61
CA ARG A 36 -17.48 -9.77 -6.10
C ARG A 36 -18.30 -10.45 -7.19
N GLN A 37 -19.61 -10.58 -7.01
CA GLN A 37 -20.51 -11.16 -8.03
C GLN A 37 -20.49 -10.36 -9.33
N ILE A 38 -20.60 -9.03 -9.26
CA ILE A 38 -20.53 -8.17 -10.44
C ILE A 38 -19.19 -8.36 -11.15
N MET A 39 -18.07 -8.27 -10.43
CA MET A 39 -16.75 -8.46 -11.02
C MET A 39 -16.59 -9.84 -11.64
N ARG A 40 -17.04 -10.91 -10.97
CA ARG A 40 -16.96 -12.28 -11.52
C ARG A 40 -17.78 -12.43 -12.80
N ASN A 41 -19.03 -11.98 -12.79
CA ASN A 41 -19.93 -12.17 -13.93
C ASN A 41 -19.53 -11.32 -15.14
N THR A 42 -18.95 -10.14 -14.90
CA THR A 42 -18.62 -9.18 -15.97
C THR A 42 -17.17 -9.26 -16.45
N LEU A 43 -16.22 -9.58 -15.57
CA LEU A 43 -14.78 -9.58 -15.85
C LEU A 43 -14.17 -11.00 -15.79
N GLY A 44 -14.94 -12.01 -15.41
CA GLY A 44 -14.46 -13.40 -15.29
C GLY A 44 -13.76 -13.69 -13.96
N ASP A 45 -12.99 -14.78 -13.92
CA ASP A 45 -12.27 -15.19 -12.70
C ASP A 45 -11.02 -14.34 -12.47
N TYR A 46 -11.16 -13.34 -11.60
CA TYR A 46 -10.02 -12.52 -11.22
C TYR A 46 -8.92 -13.32 -10.52
N ARG A 47 -9.22 -14.40 -9.79
CA ARG A 47 -8.19 -15.20 -9.09
C ARG A 47 -7.29 -15.93 -10.08
N GLU A 48 -7.88 -16.49 -11.13
CA GLU A 48 -7.13 -17.14 -12.21
C GLU A 48 -6.29 -16.11 -12.98
N LYS A 49 -6.86 -14.94 -13.29
CA LYS A 49 -6.12 -13.83 -13.91
C LYS A 49 -4.91 -13.42 -13.07
N MET A 50 -5.06 -13.31 -11.75
CA MET A 50 -3.96 -12.94 -10.86
C MET A 50 -2.87 -14.01 -10.81
N ALA A 51 -3.24 -15.29 -10.79
CA ALA A 51 -2.27 -16.38 -10.86
C ALA A 51 -1.53 -16.39 -12.21
N GLU A 52 -2.23 -16.07 -13.30
CA GLU A 52 -1.62 -15.95 -14.61
C GLU A 52 -0.66 -14.75 -14.69
N ASP A 53 -1.08 -13.57 -14.20
CA ASP A 53 -0.26 -12.37 -14.14
C ASP A 53 0.98 -12.62 -13.26
N GLU A 54 0.82 -13.26 -12.11
CA GLU A 54 1.93 -13.67 -11.26
C GLU A 54 2.89 -14.61 -12.01
N ARG A 55 2.40 -15.61 -12.74
CA ARG A 55 3.26 -16.48 -13.58
C ARG A 55 3.95 -15.71 -14.72
N LYS A 56 3.28 -14.73 -15.32
CA LYS A 56 3.83 -13.90 -16.40
C LYS A 56 4.92 -12.96 -15.89
N PHE A 57 4.69 -12.31 -14.76
CA PHE A 57 5.54 -11.25 -14.22
C PHE A 57 6.49 -11.71 -13.09
N SER A 58 6.33 -12.91 -12.52
CA SER A 58 7.26 -13.47 -11.52
C SER A 58 8.69 -13.61 -12.04
N LYS A 59 8.88 -13.62 -13.36
CA LYS A 59 10.19 -13.73 -14.01
C LYS A 59 11.05 -12.46 -13.93
N THR A 60 10.53 -11.32 -13.46
CA THR A 60 11.29 -10.05 -13.45
C THR A 60 11.87 -9.67 -12.09
N VAL A 61 11.42 -10.27 -10.99
CA VAL A 61 11.92 -9.92 -9.64
C VAL A 61 13.32 -10.51 -9.37
N SER A 62 13.66 -11.64 -10.00
CA SER A 62 15.00 -12.26 -9.89
C SER A 62 16.06 -11.61 -10.78
N VAL A 63 15.67 -10.74 -11.71
CA VAL A 63 16.59 -10.06 -12.65
C VAL A 63 17.09 -8.73 -12.09
N VAL A 64 16.42 -8.17 -11.08
CA VAL A 64 16.93 -7.00 -10.36
C VAL A 64 17.95 -7.48 -9.34
N LYS A 65 19.18 -7.74 -9.80
CA LYS A 65 20.33 -7.83 -8.90
C LYS A 65 20.46 -6.45 -8.24
N PHE A 66 20.13 -6.35 -6.96
CA PHE A 66 20.59 -5.22 -6.16
C PHE A 66 22.12 -5.26 -6.21
N THR A 67 22.71 -4.45 -7.08
CA THR A 67 24.14 -4.21 -6.99
C THR A 67 24.33 -3.54 -5.64
N GLY A 68 24.93 -4.28 -4.69
CA GLY A 68 25.32 -3.71 -3.41
C GLY A 68 26.04 -2.41 -3.72
N SER A 69 25.55 -1.30 -3.19
CA SER A 69 26.06 0.02 -3.55
C SER A 69 27.58 0.01 -3.35
N THR A 70 28.34 0.09 -4.44
CA THR A 70 29.80 0.28 -4.42
C THR A 70 30.10 1.72 -4.02
N SER A 71 29.53 2.17 -2.89
CA SER A 71 29.89 3.45 -2.29
C SER A 71 31.13 3.20 -1.44
N LEU A 72 32.27 3.08 -2.12
CA LEU A 72 33.59 3.18 -1.52
C LEU A 72 33.63 4.47 -0.67
N GLU A 73 33.71 4.32 0.66
CA GLU A 73 34.04 5.34 1.68
C GLU A 73 33.44 6.76 1.58
N LYS A 74 32.21 6.95 1.09
CA LYS A 74 31.57 8.27 1.20
C LYS A 74 31.08 8.50 2.62
N LYS A 75 31.90 9.17 3.44
CA LYS A 75 31.52 9.63 4.78
C LYS A 75 30.33 10.58 4.65
N SER A 76 29.17 10.15 5.15
CA SER A 76 27.98 11.00 5.25
C SER A 76 28.11 11.87 6.51
N ILE A 77 27.93 13.18 6.36
CA ILE A 77 27.92 14.13 7.46
C ILE A 77 26.51 14.68 7.65
N PHE A 78 26.00 14.56 8.87
CA PHE A 78 24.72 15.13 9.27
C PHE A 78 24.94 16.53 9.82
N VAL A 79 24.34 17.53 9.20
CA VAL A 79 24.39 18.91 9.68
C VAL A 79 23.11 19.21 10.46
N LYS A 80 23.24 19.49 11.76
CA LYS A 80 22.13 19.97 12.58
C LYS A 80 21.99 21.47 12.39
N LYS A 81 20.82 21.92 11.91
CA LYS A 81 20.53 23.34 11.76
C LYS A 81 20.54 24.02 13.13
N ALA A 82 21.47 24.94 13.34
CA ALA A 82 21.51 25.78 14.53
C ALA A 82 20.41 26.86 14.45
N ALA A 83 19.61 26.99 15.49
CA ALA A 83 18.76 28.16 15.70
C ALA A 83 19.59 29.19 16.47
N GLY A 84 20.10 30.21 15.77
CA GLY A 84 20.73 31.37 16.41
C GLY A 84 22.10 31.72 15.86
N CYS A 85 22.13 32.54 14.81
CA CYS A 85 23.15 33.57 14.69
C CYS A 85 22.41 34.91 14.73
N SER A 86 22.13 35.38 15.94
CA SER A 86 21.99 36.80 16.19
C SER A 86 22.99 37.11 17.27
N THR A 87 24.00 37.87 16.90
CA THR A 87 24.93 38.57 17.77
C THR A 87 24.16 39.14 18.96
N GLN A 88 24.55 38.76 20.18
CA GLN A 88 24.75 39.61 21.36
C GLN A 88 24.96 38.70 22.56
N ASN A 89 26.05 38.95 23.26
CA ASN A 89 26.45 38.30 24.49
C ASN A 89 25.43 38.66 25.59
N SER A 90 24.87 37.68 26.30
CA SER A 90 24.67 37.74 27.77
C SER A 90 24.03 36.45 28.30
N ASN A 91 24.62 35.96 29.39
CA ASN A 91 24.23 34.83 30.25
C ASN A 91 22.71 34.60 30.38
N ARG A 92 22.24 33.37 30.09
CA ARG A 92 21.06 32.78 30.74
C ARG A 92 21.24 31.27 30.94
N GLN A 93 21.69 30.93 32.14
CA GLN A 93 21.23 29.87 33.04
C GLN A 93 20.52 28.67 32.40
N THR A 94 21.16 27.49 32.53
CA THR A 94 20.57 26.18 32.29
C THR A 94 19.48 25.90 33.33
N ASP A 95 18.23 25.72 32.88
CA ASP A 95 17.18 25.08 33.67
C ASP A 95 16.79 23.78 32.98
N ASP A 96 17.17 22.68 33.61
CA ASP A 96 16.93 21.31 33.18
C ASP A 96 15.55 20.89 33.68
N ARG A 97 14.55 20.92 32.78
CA ARG A 97 13.21 20.36 33.04
C ARG A 97 12.74 19.48 31.89
N ARG A 98 12.97 18.18 32.10
CA ARG A 98 11.94 17.13 32.04
C ARG A 98 11.04 17.12 30.79
N THR A 99 11.39 16.25 29.86
CA THR A 99 10.37 15.48 29.11
C THR A 99 10.81 14.02 29.05
N GLN A 100 10.46 13.28 30.11
CA GLN A 100 10.19 11.86 29.97
C GLN A 100 9.00 11.73 29.02
N ASN A 101 9.08 10.85 28.02
CA ASN A 101 8.00 9.91 27.68
C ASN A 101 8.46 8.97 26.55
N THR A 102 8.79 7.76 26.98
CA THR A 102 8.33 6.49 26.41
C THR A 102 8.80 6.14 24.99
N LEU A 103 10.03 5.61 24.94
CA LEU A 103 10.35 4.46 24.10
C LEU A 103 9.58 3.25 24.66
N GLN A 104 8.61 2.74 23.91
CA GLN A 104 8.11 1.38 24.11
C GLN A 104 8.17 0.63 22.79
N SER A 105 9.24 -0.17 22.72
CA SER A 105 9.33 -1.50 22.13
C SER A 105 8.54 -1.74 20.84
N THR A 106 9.25 -1.65 19.71
CA THR A 106 8.94 -2.46 18.53
C THR A 106 9.27 -3.91 18.89
N GLU A 107 8.38 -4.57 19.64
CA GLU A 107 8.51 -6.01 19.82
C GLU A 107 8.26 -6.69 18.47
N GLN A 108 9.27 -7.46 18.10
CA GLN A 108 9.35 -8.29 16.93
C GLN A 108 8.05 -9.09 16.81
N ALA A 109 7.27 -8.82 15.77
CA ALA A 109 6.23 -9.74 15.34
C ALA A 109 6.94 -10.98 14.76
N VAL A 110 7.32 -11.90 15.65
CA VAL A 110 7.80 -13.23 15.30
C VAL A 110 6.60 -13.99 14.73
N CYS A 111 6.49 -14.00 13.40
CA CYS A 111 5.59 -14.89 12.69
C CYS A 111 6.13 -16.32 12.84
N ASN A 112 5.77 -16.98 13.93
CA ASN A 112 5.96 -18.41 14.05
C ASN A 112 5.05 -19.06 13.01
N LYS A 113 5.66 -19.60 11.94
CA LYS A 113 4.98 -20.47 10.98
C LYS A 113 4.56 -21.73 11.73
N THR A 114 3.42 -21.70 12.41
CA THR A 114 2.80 -22.92 12.92
C THR A 114 2.30 -23.70 11.71
N GLU A 115 2.81 -24.92 11.53
CA GLU A 115 2.47 -25.82 10.41
C GLU A 115 1.00 -26.27 10.39
N SER A 116 0.20 -25.82 11.35
CA SER A 116 -1.24 -26.05 11.42
C SER A 116 -1.99 -25.04 10.52
N PRO A 117 -2.62 -25.46 9.42
CA PRO A 117 -3.55 -24.60 8.70
C PRO A 117 -4.74 -24.23 9.59
N PHE A 118 -5.21 -23.00 9.45
CA PHE A 118 -6.41 -22.51 10.12
C PHE A 118 -7.61 -23.40 9.81
N LYS A 119 -8.37 -23.81 10.83
CA LYS A 119 -9.56 -24.65 10.70
C LYS A 119 -10.73 -23.99 11.43
N PHE A 120 -11.87 -23.87 10.76
CA PHE A 120 -13.10 -23.45 11.39
C PHE A 120 -13.65 -24.60 12.25
N ASN A 121 -14.01 -24.29 13.49
CA ASN A 121 -14.81 -25.18 14.33
C ASN A 121 -16.23 -25.17 13.76
N PHE A 122 -16.58 -26.23 13.03
CA PHE A 122 -17.94 -26.54 12.64
C PHE A 122 -18.59 -27.39 13.73
#